data_AF-A0A0K8Q237-F1
#
_entry.id   AF-A0A0K8Q237-F1
#
_cell.length_a   1.000
_cell.length_b   1.000
_cell.length_c   1.000
_cell.angle_alpha   90.00
_cell.angle_beta   90.00
_cell.angle_gamma   90.00
#
_symmetry.space_group_name_H-M   'P 1'
#
loop_
_entity.id
_entity.type
_entity.pdbx_description
1 polymer ?
#
loop_
_entity_poly.entity_id
_entity_poly.type
_entity_poly.pdbx_seq_one_letter_code
_entity_poly.pdbx_strand_id
1 'polypeptide(L)'
;GPRSAGATPGPACYGRGGTEPTVTDANLVLGRVDPDWFAGGQVALDREAAITALKTVGDQLGLDPIAMAEGICDVANSQMAQAIRTITISRGIEPRDFALVAFGGAGPMHAVFLAKELGIPETVVPRFPGAFSAWGMLQTNIRKDFSEPYFYLDEDIDLADMAGILRSMEVEGLSSLISEGVPEESRATTASVDVRYQSQEFSLNVPLTSADEPESPDFVANLAVRFSAMYHERYGHSNLGAPIEIVTLRTQAVGELARLEAPSYVTAQSPEFKHEIRRVVFDHVEHDTTVVRRDDLGAGHTFEGPAIIVEQTATTVVPPGFNVKVDEFGSLIIRPEDVEGN
;
A
#
# COMPACT_ATOMS: atom_id res chain seq x y z
N GLY A 1 10.63 12.03 -14.28
CA GLY A 1 9.23 11.64 -14.56
C GLY A 1 8.45 12.82 -15.15
N PRO A 2 7.16 12.67 -15.50
CA PRO A 2 6.33 11.48 -15.32
C PRO A 2 6.54 10.38 -16.38
N ARG A 3 7.36 10.62 -17.42
CA ARG A 3 7.78 9.59 -18.38
C ARG A 3 8.47 8.42 -17.67
N SER A 4 8.19 7.20 -18.11
CA SER A 4 8.81 5.95 -17.66
C SER A 4 9.54 5.27 -18.81
N ALA A 5 10.69 4.64 -18.51
CA ALA A 5 11.44 3.83 -19.48
C ALA A 5 10.83 2.43 -19.72
N GLY A 6 9.84 2.03 -18.90
CA GLY A 6 9.23 0.71 -18.93
C GLY A 6 10.25 -0.42 -18.69
N ALA A 7 9.97 -1.61 -19.24
CA ALA A 7 10.88 -2.76 -19.20
C ALA A 7 11.68 -2.95 -20.51
N THR A 8 11.22 -2.32 -21.60
CA THR A 8 11.84 -2.33 -22.93
C THR A 8 11.67 -0.94 -23.58
N PRO A 9 12.76 -0.20 -23.86
CA PRO A 9 14.15 -0.60 -23.63
C PRO A 9 14.52 -0.67 -22.14
N GLY A 10 13.75 -0.01 -21.27
CA GLY A 10 14.00 0.02 -19.82
C GLY A 10 15.19 0.91 -19.44
N PRO A 11 15.63 0.83 -18.16
CA PRO A 11 16.87 1.42 -17.68
C PRO A 11 18.07 1.11 -18.58
N ALA A 12 19.02 2.04 -18.68
CA ALA A 12 20.22 1.84 -19.48
C ALA A 12 21.01 0.61 -19.00
N CYS A 13 21.04 0.39 -17.68
CA CYS A 13 21.66 -0.75 -17.04
C CYS A 13 21.05 -2.11 -17.42
N TYR A 14 19.91 -2.17 -18.10
CA TYR A 14 19.40 -3.44 -18.63
C TYR A 14 20.13 -3.89 -19.90
N GLY A 15 20.95 -3.03 -20.53
CA GLY A 15 21.70 -3.37 -21.75
C GLY A 15 20.82 -3.58 -22.99
N ARG A 16 19.56 -3.10 -22.97
CA ARG A 16 18.56 -3.30 -24.03
C ARG A 16 18.35 -2.08 -24.93
N GLY A 17 19.32 -1.16 -24.95
CA GLY A 17 19.28 0.07 -25.75
C GLY A 17 18.65 1.29 -25.06
N GLY A 18 18.42 1.21 -23.74
CA GLY A 18 18.07 2.38 -22.93
C GLY A 18 19.27 3.32 -22.84
N THR A 19 19.03 4.64 -22.97
CA THR A 19 20.10 5.66 -22.98
C THR A 19 19.81 6.88 -22.10
N GLU A 20 18.54 7.12 -21.76
CA GLU A 20 18.16 8.14 -20.79
C GLU A 20 18.36 7.58 -19.36
N PRO A 21 18.93 8.37 -18.41
CA PRO A 21 19.14 7.91 -17.04
C PRO A 21 17.83 7.67 -16.30
N THR A 22 17.79 6.60 -15.50
CA THR A 22 16.63 6.24 -14.67
C THR A 22 16.98 6.12 -13.18
N VAL A 23 15.96 5.97 -12.34
CA VAL A 23 16.13 5.73 -10.89
C VAL A 23 16.85 4.39 -10.63
N THR A 24 16.63 3.38 -11.47
CA THR A 24 17.34 2.09 -11.37
C THR A 24 18.83 2.25 -11.73
N ASP A 25 19.14 3.03 -12.77
CA ASP A 25 20.54 3.34 -13.13
C ASP A 25 21.27 4.04 -11.99
N ALA A 26 20.62 5.02 -11.36
CA ALA A 26 21.15 5.72 -10.20
C ALA A 26 21.44 4.76 -9.03
N ASN A 27 20.46 3.95 -8.63
CA ASN A 27 20.65 2.99 -7.53
C ASN A 27 21.74 1.95 -7.82
N LEU A 28 21.90 1.51 -9.09
CA LEU A 28 22.99 0.62 -9.47
C LEU A 28 24.36 1.30 -9.33
N VAL A 29 24.50 2.54 -9.79
CA VAL A 29 25.76 3.29 -9.70
C VAL A 29 26.17 3.53 -8.25
N LEU A 30 25.21 3.75 -7.36
CA LEU A 30 25.40 3.89 -5.91
C LEU A 30 25.68 2.56 -5.19
N GLY A 31 25.60 1.41 -5.87
CA GLY A 31 25.79 0.09 -5.28
C GLY A 31 24.60 -0.41 -4.46
N ARG A 32 23.44 0.25 -4.55
CA ARG A 32 22.22 -0.10 -3.80
C ARG A 32 21.43 -1.26 -4.43
N VAL A 33 21.81 -1.68 -5.63
CA VAL A 33 21.27 -2.83 -6.36
C VAL A 33 22.40 -3.81 -6.66
N ASP A 34 22.12 -5.10 -6.48
CA ASP A 34 23.06 -6.16 -6.82
C ASP A 34 23.08 -6.41 -8.35
N PRO A 35 24.20 -6.12 -9.06
CA PRO A 35 24.25 -6.25 -10.52
C PRO A 35 24.07 -7.70 -11.01
N ASP A 36 24.49 -8.68 -10.21
CA ASP A 36 24.49 -10.09 -10.60
C ASP A 36 23.19 -10.82 -10.21
N TRP A 37 22.37 -10.21 -9.36
CA TRP A 37 21.18 -10.86 -8.79
C TRP A 37 19.88 -10.09 -8.97
N PHE A 38 19.85 -9.11 -9.88
CA PHE A 38 18.62 -8.42 -10.22
C PHE A 38 17.58 -9.38 -10.80
N ALA A 39 16.33 -9.25 -10.34
CA ALA A 39 15.24 -10.18 -10.64
C ALA A 39 15.60 -11.67 -10.39
N GLY A 40 16.33 -11.94 -9.30
CA GLY A 40 16.78 -13.30 -8.94
C GLY A 40 17.90 -13.82 -9.84
N GLY A 41 18.70 -12.93 -10.45
CA GLY A 41 19.80 -13.28 -11.35
C GLY A 41 19.37 -13.53 -12.80
N GLN A 42 18.12 -13.21 -13.15
CA GLN A 42 17.64 -13.34 -14.53
C GLN A 42 18.12 -12.20 -15.44
N VAL A 43 18.55 -11.08 -14.85
CA VAL A 43 19.04 -9.91 -15.59
C VAL A 43 20.36 -9.49 -14.97
N ALA A 44 21.45 -9.65 -15.71
CA ALA A 44 22.73 -9.04 -15.35
C ALA A 44 22.69 -7.55 -15.70
N LEU A 45 23.02 -6.69 -14.74
CA LEU A 45 22.99 -5.25 -14.94
C LEU A 45 24.33 -4.71 -15.43
N ASP A 46 24.29 -3.84 -16.43
CA ASP A 46 25.45 -3.13 -16.99
C ASP A 46 25.67 -1.80 -16.26
N ARG A 47 26.63 -1.79 -15.33
CA ARG A 47 26.98 -0.59 -14.57
C ARG A 47 27.61 0.51 -15.44
N GLU A 48 28.38 0.15 -16.47
CA GLU A 48 29.00 1.14 -17.34
C GLU A 48 27.98 1.84 -18.25
N ALA A 49 26.95 1.10 -18.70
CA ALA A 49 25.81 1.69 -19.38
C ALA A 49 25.06 2.69 -18.48
N ALA A 50 24.86 2.35 -17.20
CA ALA A 50 24.25 3.25 -16.21
C ALA A 50 25.08 4.54 -16.02
N ILE A 51 26.39 4.42 -15.83
CA ILE A 51 27.31 5.55 -15.71
C ILE A 51 27.24 6.43 -16.97
N THR A 52 27.26 5.82 -18.14
CA THR A 52 27.21 6.53 -19.42
C THR A 52 25.91 7.31 -19.55
N ALA A 53 24.77 6.71 -19.19
CA ALA A 53 23.47 7.39 -19.20
C ALA A 53 23.43 8.55 -18.20
N LEU A 54 23.95 8.38 -16.98
CA LEU A 54 24.00 9.45 -15.97
C LEU A 54 24.83 10.66 -16.43
N LYS A 55 25.98 10.42 -17.09
CA LYS A 55 26.83 11.50 -17.64
C LYS A 55 26.11 12.40 -18.63
N THR A 56 25.14 11.86 -19.38
CA THR A 56 24.38 12.67 -20.37
C THR A 56 23.71 13.89 -19.74
N VAL A 57 23.31 13.80 -18.46
CA VAL A 57 22.72 14.91 -17.69
C VAL A 57 23.73 15.49 -16.70
N GLY A 58 24.54 14.65 -16.05
CA GLY A 58 25.55 15.08 -15.08
C GLY A 58 26.56 16.07 -15.65
N ASP A 59 27.06 15.82 -16.87
CA ASP A 59 28.05 16.69 -17.52
C ASP A 59 27.48 18.09 -17.81
N GLN A 60 26.17 18.20 -18.09
CA GLN A 60 25.50 19.49 -18.31
C GLN A 60 25.37 20.31 -17.03
N LEU A 61 25.35 19.64 -15.87
CA LEU A 61 25.21 20.23 -14.54
C LEU A 61 26.55 20.36 -13.80
N GLY A 62 27.64 19.85 -14.37
CA GLY A 62 28.95 19.81 -13.73
C GLY A 62 29.02 18.84 -12.54
N LEU A 63 28.20 17.79 -12.55
CA LEU A 63 28.14 16.77 -11.50
C LEU A 63 28.81 15.49 -11.98
N ASP A 64 29.58 14.85 -11.10
CA ASP A 64 30.09 13.50 -11.36
C ASP A 64 28.95 12.45 -11.31
N PRO A 65 29.17 11.22 -11.80
CA PRO A 65 28.12 10.20 -11.85
C PRO A 65 27.53 9.82 -10.49
N ILE A 66 28.31 9.88 -9.40
CA ILE A 66 27.85 9.52 -8.05
C ILE A 66 26.95 10.63 -7.51
N ALA A 67 27.40 11.88 -7.59
CA ALA A 67 26.61 13.05 -7.21
C ALA A 67 25.31 13.14 -8.03
N MET A 68 25.38 12.85 -9.33
CA MET A 68 24.20 12.80 -10.20
C MET A 68 23.24 11.68 -9.81
N ALA A 69 23.75 10.49 -9.48
CA ALA A 69 22.91 9.37 -9.04
C ALA A 69 22.19 9.68 -7.72
N GLU A 70 22.87 10.28 -6.74
CA GLU A 70 22.23 10.69 -5.49
C GLU A 70 21.17 11.76 -5.74
N GLY A 71 21.48 12.78 -6.55
CA GLY A 71 20.50 13.81 -6.91
C GLY A 71 19.23 13.24 -7.56
N ILE A 72 19.36 12.22 -8.42
CA ILE A 72 18.20 11.52 -9.00
C ILE A 72 17.37 10.82 -7.92
N CYS A 73 18.03 10.09 -7.01
CA CYS A 73 17.37 9.40 -5.92
C CYS A 73 16.67 10.39 -4.97
N ASP A 74 17.31 11.51 -4.62
CA ASP A 74 16.76 12.52 -3.72
C ASP A 74 15.53 13.20 -4.32
N VAL A 75 15.58 13.56 -5.61
CA VAL A 75 14.42 14.12 -6.31
C VAL A 75 13.29 13.10 -6.38
N ALA A 76 13.59 11.83 -6.66
CA ALA A 76 12.58 10.77 -6.69
C ALA A 76 11.96 10.56 -5.30
N ASN A 77 12.78 10.49 -4.25
CA ASN A 77 12.35 10.33 -2.87
C ASN A 77 11.45 11.50 -2.44
N SER A 78 11.88 12.74 -2.66
CA SER A 78 11.11 13.92 -2.25
C SER A 78 9.77 14.03 -3.00
N GLN A 79 9.73 13.68 -4.29
CA GLN A 79 8.46 13.60 -5.03
C GLN A 79 7.51 12.54 -4.47
N MET A 80 8.02 11.35 -4.13
CA MET A 80 7.22 10.29 -3.53
C MET A 80 6.74 10.67 -2.12
N ALA A 81 7.60 11.25 -1.28
CA ALA A 81 7.26 11.73 0.05
C ALA A 81 6.18 12.82 -0.02
N GLN A 82 6.32 13.79 -0.94
CA GLN A 82 5.33 14.83 -1.16
C GLN A 82 3.97 14.25 -1.60
N ALA A 83 3.96 13.23 -2.46
CA ALA A 83 2.73 12.56 -2.87
C ALA A 83 2.04 11.88 -1.68
N ILE A 84 2.78 11.14 -0.85
CA ILE A 84 2.26 10.52 0.38
C ILE A 84 1.67 11.60 1.30
N ARG A 85 2.46 12.64 1.61
CA ARG A 85 2.04 13.76 2.47
C ARG A 85 0.76 14.44 1.96
N THR A 86 0.65 14.65 0.65
CA THR A 86 -0.53 15.30 0.05
C THR A 86 -1.77 14.43 0.25
N ILE A 87 -1.67 13.12 0.00
CA ILE A 87 -2.78 12.17 0.14
C ILE A 87 -3.20 12.05 1.61
N THR A 88 -2.25 11.93 2.55
CA THR A 88 -2.56 11.77 3.98
C THR A 88 -3.16 13.03 4.59
N ILE A 89 -2.58 14.20 4.34
CA ILE A 89 -3.08 15.48 4.87
C ILE A 89 -4.48 15.79 4.32
N SER A 90 -4.77 15.47 3.05
CA SER A 90 -6.11 15.66 2.47
C SER A 90 -7.21 14.86 3.19
N ARG A 91 -6.82 13.83 3.95
CA ARG A 91 -7.69 12.98 4.76
C ARG A 91 -7.60 13.27 6.27
N GLY A 92 -6.84 14.28 6.68
CA GLY A 92 -6.59 14.60 8.09
C GLY A 92 -5.70 13.57 8.81
N ILE A 93 -4.89 12.80 8.07
CA ILE A 93 -4.02 11.75 8.60
C ILE A 93 -2.61 12.31 8.81
N GLU A 94 -2.10 12.22 10.04
CA GLU A 94 -0.73 12.55 10.41
C GLU A 94 0.19 11.34 10.17
N PRO A 95 1.13 11.38 9.21
CA PRO A 95 1.99 10.22 8.89
C PRO A 95 2.81 9.69 10.07
N ARG A 96 3.20 10.56 11.00
CA ARG A 96 4.06 10.20 12.15
C ARG A 96 3.40 9.21 13.13
N ASP A 97 2.08 9.08 13.07
CA ASP A 97 1.30 8.18 13.93
C ASP A 97 1.19 6.75 13.34
N PHE A 98 1.83 6.47 12.20
CA PHE A 98 1.69 5.22 11.47
C PHE A 98 3.05 4.56 11.19
N ALA A 99 3.01 3.31 10.72
CA ALA A 99 4.15 2.64 10.08
C ALA A 99 4.01 2.70 8.55
N LEU A 100 5.12 2.77 7.84
CA LEU A 100 5.16 2.71 6.37
C LEU A 100 5.35 1.26 5.90
N VAL A 101 4.30 0.65 5.35
CA VAL A 101 4.42 -0.67 4.71
C VAL A 101 4.92 -0.50 3.28
N ALA A 102 6.10 -1.04 2.99
CA ALA A 102 6.76 -0.92 1.71
C ALA A 102 6.68 -2.22 0.90
N PHE A 103 6.02 -2.15 -0.25
CA PHE A 103 5.85 -3.28 -1.17
C PHE A 103 6.07 -2.86 -2.63
N GLY A 104 5.95 -3.82 -3.55
CA GLY A 104 6.39 -3.69 -4.93
C GLY A 104 7.91 -3.88 -5.08
N GLY A 105 8.38 -4.02 -6.31
CA GLY A 105 9.79 -4.34 -6.56
C GLY A 105 10.77 -3.21 -6.20
N ALA A 106 10.30 -1.95 -6.25
CA ALA A 106 11.12 -0.77 -5.95
C ALA A 106 10.73 -0.07 -4.63
N GLY A 107 9.59 -0.40 -4.02
CA GLY A 107 9.14 0.25 -2.79
C GLY A 107 10.17 0.17 -1.66
N PRO A 108 10.65 -1.03 -1.29
CA PRO A 108 11.65 -1.20 -0.23
C PRO A 108 12.99 -0.51 -0.49
N MET A 109 13.30 -0.18 -1.76
CA MET A 109 14.53 0.53 -2.13
C MET A 109 14.53 1.99 -1.68
N HIS A 110 13.33 2.59 -1.55
CA HIS A 110 13.16 4.00 -1.22
C HIS A 110 12.52 4.21 0.16
N ALA A 111 11.86 3.18 0.70
CA ALA A 111 10.98 3.29 1.86
C ALA A 111 11.61 3.93 3.10
N VAL A 112 12.84 3.55 3.46
CA VAL A 112 13.48 4.09 4.67
C VAL A 112 13.78 5.59 4.53
N PHE A 113 14.15 6.03 3.33
CA PHE A 113 14.35 7.45 3.02
C PHE A 113 13.03 8.23 3.10
N LEU A 114 11.95 7.66 2.54
CA LEU A 114 10.62 8.27 2.60
C LEU A 114 10.10 8.37 4.03
N ALA A 115 10.27 7.31 4.82
CA ALA A 115 9.89 7.30 6.22
C ALA A 115 10.65 8.36 7.01
N LYS A 116 11.97 8.48 6.80
CA LYS A 116 12.80 9.53 7.40
C LYS A 116 12.30 10.94 7.03
N GLU A 117 12.02 11.21 5.76
CA GLU A 117 11.53 12.52 5.28
C GLU A 117 10.14 12.88 5.82
N LEU A 118 9.29 11.87 6.06
CA LEU A 118 7.94 12.02 6.59
C LEU A 118 7.87 11.98 8.12
N GLY A 119 8.98 11.65 8.81
CA GLY A 119 9.02 11.46 10.26
C GLY A 119 8.30 10.20 10.73
N ILE A 120 8.11 9.23 9.85
CA ILE A 120 7.47 7.95 10.17
C ILE A 120 8.48 7.10 10.96
N PRO A 121 8.12 6.64 12.18
CA PRO A 121 9.07 5.98 13.08
C PRO A 121 9.45 4.55 12.67
N GLU A 122 8.65 3.92 11.81
CA GLU A 122 8.80 2.51 11.46
C GLU A 122 8.50 2.25 9.98
N THR A 123 9.38 1.50 9.34
CA THR A 123 9.15 0.93 8.00
C THR A 123 9.01 -0.58 8.11
N VAL A 124 7.97 -1.13 7.50
CA VAL A 124 7.72 -2.57 7.43
C VAL A 124 7.86 -3.04 5.99
N VAL A 125 8.78 -3.97 5.74
CA VAL A 125 8.91 -4.65 4.44
C VAL A 125 8.42 -6.09 4.61
N PRO A 126 7.26 -6.47 4.03
CA PRO A 126 6.76 -7.84 4.08
C PRO A 126 7.77 -8.85 3.50
N ARG A 127 7.65 -10.14 3.82
CA ARG A 127 8.58 -11.18 3.31
C ARG A 127 8.73 -11.20 1.78
N PHE A 128 7.66 -10.90 1.04
CA PHE A 128 7.64 -10.93 -0.42
C PHE A 128 7.10 -9.60 -0.97
N PRO A 129 7.83 -8.50 -0.83
CA PRO A 129 7.28 -7.18 -1.12
C PRO A 129 6.97 -7.03 -2.62
N GLY A 130 7.79 -7.57 -3.51
CA GLY A 130 7.54 -7.54 -4.95
C GLY A 130 6.31 -8.34 -5.41
N ALA A 131 5.85 -9.30 -4.61
CA ALA A 131 4.66 -10.10 -4.87
C ALA A 131 3.49 -9.79 -3.91
N PHE A 132 3.60 -8.74 -3.09
CA PHE A 132 2.66 -8.49 -1.99
C PHE A 132 1.22 -8.26 -2.46
N SER A 133 1.02 -7.64 -3.65
CA SER A 133 -0.32 -7.51 -4.24
C SER A 133 -0.93 -8.86 -4.60
N ALA A 134 -0.13 -9.80 -5.10
CA ALA A 134 -0.60 -11.15 -5.40
C ALA A 134 -0.93 -11.91 -4.11
N TRP A 135 -0.12 -11.74 -3.06
CA TRP A 135 -0.45 -12.26 -1.74
C TRP A 135 -1.74 -11.66 -1.19
N GLY A 136 -1.96 -10.36 -1.34
CA GLY A 136 -3.20 -9.69 -0.93
C GLY A 136 -4.43 -10.27 -1.62
N MET A 137 -4.36 -10.57 -2.92
CA MET A 137 -5.46 -11.24 -3.65
C MET A 137 -5.80 -12.64 -3.10
N LEU A 138 -4.85 -13.36 -2.51
CA LEU A 138 -5.11 -14.65 -1.87
C LEU A 138 -5.86 -14.51 -0.54
N GLN A 139 -5.86 -13.31 0.05
CA GLN A 139 -6.46 -13.02 1.36
C GLN A 139 -7.81 -12.29 1.25
N THR A 140 -8.28 -12.00 0.05
CA THR A 140 -9.56 -11.32 -0.17
C THR A 140 -10.74 -12.28 -0.19
N ASN A 141 -11.89 -11.81 0.27
CA ASN A 141 -13.17 -12.47 0.07
C ASN A 141 -13.70 -12.21 -1.36
N ILE A 142 -14.58 -13.09 -1.85
CA ILE A 142 -15.41 -12.76 -3.01
C ILE A 142 -16.39 -11.67 -2.56
N ARG A 143 -16.50 -10.59 -3.33
CA ARG A 143 -17.39 -9.47 -3.01
C ARG A 143 -18.12 -9.01 -4.27
N LYS A 144 -19.43 -8.82 -4.16
CA LYS A 144 -20.28 -8.23 -5.18
C LYS A 144 -21.07 -7.09 -4.57
N ASP A 145 -20.98 -5.93 -5.20
CA ASP A 145 -21.72 -4.73 -4.79
C ASP A 145 -22.79 -4.44 -5.84
N PHE A 146 -24.03 -4.32 -5.36
CA PHE A 146 -25.20 -3.96 -6.15
C PHE A 146 -25.67 -2.58 -5.72
N SER A 147 -26.15 -1.78 -6.68
CA SER A 147 -26.68 -0.45 -6.40
C SER A 147 -27.83 -0.11 -7.33
N GLU A 148 -28.94 0.33 -6.75
CA GLU A 148 -30.12 0.77 -7.48
C GLU A 148 -30.40 2.25 -7.16
N PRO A 149 -30.51 3.14 -8.17
CA PRO A 149 -30.92 4.52 -7.95
C PRO A 149 -32.32 4.57 -7.33
N TYR A 150 -32.48 5.37 -6.27
CA TYR A 150 -33.73 5.41 -5.52
C TYR A 150 -33.89 6.80 -4.92
N PHE A 151 -34.56 7.71 -5.63
CA PHE A 151 -34.66 9.14 -5.28
C PHE A 151 -36.02 9.46 -4.65
N TYR A 152 -36.08 9.38 -3.32
CA TYR A 152 -37.31 9.66 -2.57
C TYR A 152 -36.98 10.44 -1.30
N LEU A 153 -37.83 11.41 -0.99
CA LEU A 153 -37.83 12.08 0.31
C LEU A 153 -38.40 11.14 1.36
N ASP A 154 -37.95 11.28 2.61
CA ASP A 154 -38.44 10.52 3.75
C ASP A 154 -39.98 10.46 3.89
N GLU A 155 -40.68 11.53 3.51
CA GLU A 155 -42.15 11.59 3.51
C GLU A 155 -42.84 10.83 2.36
N ASP A 156 -42.12 10.57 1.26
CA ASP A 156 -42.66 10.01 0.00
C ASP A 156 -42.22 8.56 -0.27
N ILE A 157 -41.42 7.94 0.62
CA ILE A 157 -40.90 6.58 0.41
C ILE A 157 -42.01 5.54 0.48
N ASP A 158 -42.06 4.66 -0.52
CA ASP A 158 -42.75 3.38 -0.42
C ASP A 158 -41.80 2.34 0.22
N LEU A 159 -42.00 2.10 1.51
CA LEU A 159 -41.17 1.18 2.30
C LEU A 159 -41.25 -0.27 1.82
N ALA A 160 -42.39 -0.68 1.26
CA ALA A 160 -42.56 -2.04 0.76
C ALA A 160 -41.81 -2.22 -0.58
N ASP A 161 -41.86 -1.22 -1.46
CA ASP A 161 -41.06 -1.19 -2.68
C ASP A 161 -39.56 -1.19 -2.38
N MET A 162 -39.12 -0.33 -1.46
CA MET A 162 -37.73 -0.26 -1.01
C MET A 162 -37.20 -1.61 -0.49
N ALA A 163 -37.94 -2.28 0.39
CA ALA A 163 -37.60 -3.61 0.88
C ALA A 163 -37.61 -4.66 -0.25
N GLY A 164 -38.56 -4.54 -1.19
CA GLY A 164 -38.62 -5.39 -2.39
C GLY A 164 -37.36 -5.32 -3.25
N ILE A 165 -36.87 -4.11 -3.53
CA ILE A 165 -35.65 -3.88 -4.31
C ILE A 165 -34.43 -4.42 -3.56
N LEU A 166 -34.29 -4.13 -2.26
CA LEU A 166 -33.18 -4.63 -1.44
C LEU A 166 -33.13 -6.15 -1.40
N ARG A 167 -34.28 -6.82 -1.19
CA ARG A 167 -34.39 -8.28 -1.25
C ARG A 167 -34.02 -8.84 -2.62
N SER A 168 -34.43 -8.19 -3.70
CA SER A 168 -34.07 -8.61 -5.05
C SER A 168 -32.56 -8.60 -5.26
N MET A 169 -31.88 -7.53 -4.86
CA MET A 169 -30.42 -7.44 -4.93
C MET A 169 -29.73 -8.48 -4.02
N GLU A 170 -30.33 -8.78 -2.86
CA GLU A 170 -29.82 -9.82 -1.95
C GLU A 170 -29.88 -11.21 -2.59
N VAL A 171 -31.03 -11.56 -3.18
CA VAL A 171 -31.23 -12.83 -3.89
C VAL A 171 -30.27 -12.95 -5.06
N GLU A 172 -30.08 -11.88 -5.84
CA GLU A 172 -29.11 -11.85 -6.95
C GLU A 172 -27.68 -12.06 -6.45
N GLY A 173 -27.29 -11.36 -5.39
CA GLY A 173 -25.97 -11.49 -4.76
C GLY A 173 -25.69 -12.92 -4.28
N LEU A 174 -26.62 -13.52 -3.54
CA LEU A 174 -26.51 -14.90 -3.07
C LEU A 174 -26.48 -15.91 -4.22
N SER A 175 -27.33 -15.75 -5.23
CA SER A 175 -27.35 -16.59 -6.43
C SER A 175 -25.99 -16.57 -7.13
N SER A 176 -25.36 -15.40 -7.18
CA SER A 176 -24.06 -15.28 -7.80
C SER A 176 -22.94 -15.93 -6.98
N LEU A 177 -22.95 -15.82 -5.65
CA LEU A 177 -22.02 -16.55 -4.78
C LEU A 177 -22.20 -18.09 -4.90
N ILE A 178 -23.45 -18.57 -5.06
CA ILE A 178 -23.73 -19.99 -5.34
C ILE A 178 -23.06 -20.42 -6.64
N SER A 179 -23.18 -19.62 -7.70
CA SER A 179 -22.59 -19.93 -9.01
C SER A 179 -21.05 -20.00 -9.00
N GLU A 180 -20.42 -19.30 -8.05
CA GLU A 180 -18.97 -19.31 -7.83
C GLU A 180 -18.51 -20.42 -6.87
N GLY A 181 -19.43 -21.24 -6.36
CA GLY A 181 -19.12 -22.39 -5.52
C GLY A 181 -18.82 -22.06 -4.06
N VAL A 182 -19.15 -20.87 -3.58
CA VAL A 182 -18.99 -20.48 -2.16
C VAL A 182 -19.93 -21.32 -1.29
N PRO A 183 -19.51 -21.94 -0.18
CA PRO A 183 -20.41 -22.67 0.74
C PRO A 183 -21.48 -21.78 1.39
N GLU A 184 -22.63 -22.34 1.79
CA GLU A 184 -23.74 -21.56 2.35
C GLU A 184 -23.34 -20.82 3.64
N GLU A 185 -22.61 -21.50 4.52
CA GLU A 185 -22.09 -20.97 5.78
C GLU A 185 -21.05 -19.85 5.63
N SER A 186 -20.53 -19.67 4.42
CA SER A 186 -19.52 -18.65 4.08
C SER A 186 -20.11 -17.50 3.25
N ARG A 187 -21.43 -17.46 3.06
CA ARG A 187 -22.10 -16.37 2.34
C ARG A 187 -22.74 -15.42 3.34
N ALA A 188 -22.54 -14.13 3.12
CA ALA A 188 -23.20 -13.08 3.88
C ALA A 188 -23.67 -11.97 2.95
N THR A 189 -24.75 -11.31 3.34
CA THR A 189 -25.30 -10.14 2.66
C THR A 189 -25.47 -9.02 3.66
N THR A 190 -25.22 -7.79 3.21
CA THR A 190 -25.47 -6.58 3.99
C THR A 190 -26.19 -5.56 3.12
N ALA A 191 -27.09 -4.79 3.72
CA ALA A 191 -27.85 -3.75 3.06
C ALA A 191 -27.45 -2.38 3.60
N SER A 192 -27.44 -1.36 2.75
CA SER A 192 -27.21 0.03 3.12
C SER A 192 -27.90 0.97 2.15
N VAL A 193 -28.04 2.23 2.54
CA VAL A 193 -28.68 3.26 1.72
C VAL A 193 -27.86 4.53 1.72
N ASP A 194 -27.74 5.17 0.57
CA ASP A 194 -27.11 6.49 0.50
C ASP A 194 -28.17 7.56 0.80
N VAL A 195 -27.91 8.34 1.84
CA VAL A 195 -28.81 9.36 2.38
C VAL A 195 -28.14 10.72 2.34
N ARG A 196 -28.89 11.76 1.98
CA ARG A 196 -28.46 13.16 2.06
C ARG A 196 -29.57 14.03 2.64
N TYR A 197 -29.24 15.22 3.12
CA TYR A 197 -30.29 16.23 3.34
C TYR A 197 -30.86 16.68 1.99
N GLN A 198 -32.14 17.02 1.96
CA GLN A 198 -32.78 17.55 0.76
C GLN A 198 -31.94 18.71 0.16
N SER A 199 -31.76 18.69 -1.16
CA SER A 199 -30.97 19.66 -1.93
C SER A 199 -29.46 19.66 -1.68
N GLN A 200 -28.90 18.70 -0.94
CA GLN A 200 -27.44 18.53 -0.87
C GLN A 200 -26.90 17.73 -2.07
N GLU A 201 -25.64 17.94 -2.40
CA GLU A 201 -24.96 17.21 -3.48
C GLU A 201 -24.41 15.87 -3.00
N PHE A 202 -23.82 15.83 -1.80
CA PHE A 202 -23.14 14.65 -1.26
C PHE A 202 -24.03 13.85 -0.31
N SER A 203 -23.90 12.52 -0.38
CA SER A 203 -24.59 11.56 0.49
C SER A 203 -23.63 10.84 1.43
N LEU A 204 -24.20 10.25 2.49
CA LEU A 204 -23.54 9.30 3.38
C LEU A 204 -24.18 7.93 3.20
N ASN A 205 -23.35 6.89 3.17
CA ASN A 205 -23.81 5.51 3.15
C ASN A 205 -24.20 5.08 4.57
N VAL A 206 -25.49 4.85 4.81
CA VAL A 206 -26.06 4.50 6.12
C VAL A 206 -26.37 2.99 6.13
N PRO A 207 -25.79 2.20 7.04
CA PRO A 207 -26.02 0.76 7.10
C PRO A 207 -27.41 0.42 7.62
N LEU A 208 -28.02 -0.61 7.02
CA LEU A 208 -29.25 -1.22 7.49
C LEU A 208 -28.94 -2.49 8.30
N THR A 209 -29.87 -2.90 9.17
CA THR A 209 -29.75 -4.15 9.93
C THR A 209 -30.08 -5.37 9.10
N SER A 210 -30.91 -5.23 8.07
CA SER A 210 -31.28 -6.25 7.09
C SER A 210 -31.96 -5.61 5.87
N ALA A 211 -32.16 -6.38 4.79
CA ALA A 211 -32.94 -5.93 3.64
C ALA A 211 -34.44 -5.69 3.97
N ASP A 212 -34.96 -6.35 5.00
CA ASP A 212 -36.35 -6.19 5.47
C ASP A 212 -36.51 -5.04 6.47
N GLU A 213 -35.43 -4.38 6.91
CA GLU A 213 -35.51 -3.28 7.88
C GLU A 213 -36.51 -2.18 7.49
N PRO A 214 -36.67 -1.79 6.20
CA PRO A 214 -37.65 -0.79 5.80
C PRO A 214 -39.10 -1.12 6.18
N GLU A 215 -39.46 -2.40 6.34
CA GLU A 215 -40.81 -2.82 6.74
C GLU A 215 -41.10 -2.56 8.24
N SER A 216 -40.10 -2.13 9.02
CA SER A 216 -40.27 -1.77 10.44
C SER A 216 -41.08 -0.48 10.62
N PRO A 217 -42.03 -0.42 11.57
CA PRO A 217 -42.85 0.78 11.81
C PRO A 217 -42.06 2.07 12.09
N ASP A 218 -40.87 1.94 12.70
CA ASP A 218 -40.02 3.07 13.11
C ASP A 218 -38.82 3.28 12.18
N PHE A 219 -38.81 2.65 10.99
CA PHE A 219 -37.65 2.62 10.10
C PHE A 219 -37.12 4.03 9.77
N VAL A 220 -37.97 4.91 9.27
CA VAL A 220 -37.57 6.26 8.82
C VAL A 220 -36.97 7.07 9.98
N ALA A 221 -37.57 7.00 11.17
CA ALA A 221 -37.05 7.67 12.36
C ALA A 221 -35.68 7.12 12.77
N ASN A 222 -35.52 5.80 12.78
CA ASN A 222 -34.25 5.15 13.12
C ASN A 222 -33.16 5.42 12.06
N LEU A 223 -33.53 5.47 10.79
CA LEU A 223 -32.63 5.86 9.69
C LEU A 223 -32.17 7.31 9.85
N ALA A 224 -33.08 8.25 10.12
CA ALA A 224 -32.75 9.65 10.35
C ALA A 224 -31.81 9.85 11.54
N VAL A 225 -32.01 9.09 12.63
CA VAL A 225 -31.10 9.10 13.80
C VAL A 225 -29.72 8.59 13.41
N ARG A 226 -29.61 7.44 12.72
CA ARG A 226 -28.33 6.90 12.25
C ARG A 226 -27.61 7.86 11.31
N PHE A 227 -28.31 8.39 10.32
CA PHE A 227 -27.77 9.39 9.39
C PHE A 227 -27.24 10.62 10.12
N SER A 228 -28.04 11.18 11.04
CA SER A 228 -27.66 12.36 11.82
C SER A 228 -26.40 12.12 12.67
N ALA A 229 -26.26 10.94 13.29
CA ALA A 229 -25.07 10.57 14.05
C ALA A 229 -23.82 10.49 13.15
N MET A 230 -23.92 9.78 12.02
CA MET A 230 -22.82 9.65 11.05
C MET A 230 -22.43 11.00 10.44
N TYR A 231 -23.41 11.87 10.16
CA TYR A 231 -23.17 13.22 9.65
C TYR A 231 -22.44 14.07 10.69
N HIS A 232 -22.85 14.00 11.96
CA HIS A 232 -22.17 14.70 13.05
C HIS A 232 -20.73 14.24 13.23
N GLU A 233 -20.47 12.93 13.19
CA GLU A 233 -19.11 12.38 13.25
C GLU A 233 -18.25 12.88 12.08
N ARG A 234 -18.81 12.90 10.87
CA ARG A 234 -18.07 13.28 9.65
C ARG A 234 -17.81 14.78 9.53
N TYR A 235 -18.75 15.62 9.94
CA TYR A 235 -18.77 17.07 9.65
C TYR A 235 -18.85 17.97 10.90
N GLY A 236 -18.97 17.40 12.10
CA GLY A 236 -19.01 18.13 13.38
C GLY A 236 -20.35 18.80 13.71
N HIS A 237 -21.37 18.63 12.88
CA HIS A 237 -22.73 19.13 13.11
C HIS A 237 -23.75 18.19 12.46
N SER A 238 -25.01 18.23 12.86
CA SER A 238 -26.11 17.54 12.18
C SER A 238 -27.43 18.24 12.46
N ASN A 239 -28.45 17.98 11.65
CA ASN A 239 -29.79 18.52 11.80
C ASN A 239 -30.81 17.38 11.82
N LEU A 240 -31.05 16.81 13.00
CA LEU A 240 -32.06 15.75 13.17
C LEU A 240 -33.46 16.36 12.97
N GLY A 241 -34.26 15.75 12.09
CA GLY A 241 -35.60 16.21 11.75
C GLY A 241 -35.66 17.15 10.53
N ALA A 242 -34.53 17.52 9.93
CA ALA A 242 -34.54 18.08 8.59
C ALA A 242 -34.87 16.99 7.56
N PRO A 243 -35.60 17.31 6.47
CA PRO A 243 -35.95 16.34 5.43
C PRO A 243 -34.70 15.67 4.85
N ILE A 244 -34.74 14.34 4.80
CA ILE A 244 -33.70 13.53 4.18
C ILE A 244 -34.20 12.94 2.86
N GLU A 245 -33.27 12.74 1.94
CA GLU A 245 -33.50 12.10 0.65
C GLU A 245 -32.63 10.84 0.60
N ILE A 246 -33.27 9.71 0.35
CA ILE A 246 -32.58 8.50 -0.07
C ILE A 246 -32.31 8.67 -1.56
N VAL A 247 -31.09 8.33 -2.00
CA VAL A 247 -30.68 8.47 -3.41
C VAL A 247 -30.23 7.16 -4.04
N THR A 248 -29.84 6.17 -3.24
CA THR A 248 -29.35 4.88 -3.75
C THR A 248 -29.58 3.79 -2.70
N LEU A 249 -30.12 2.65 -3.14
CA LEU A 249 -30.16 1.41 -2.36
C LEU A 249 -28.94 0.58 -2.71
N ARG A 250 -28.32 -0.04 -1.72
CA ARG A 250 -27.12 -0.86 -1.91
C ARG A 250 -27.22 -2.18 -1.18
N THR A 251 -26.81 -3.25 -1.86
CA THR A 251 -26.59 -4.55 -1.24
C THR A 251 -25.18 -5.01 -1.55
N GLN A 252 -24.49 -5.53 -0.55
CA GLN A 252 -23.21 -6.19 -0.71
C GLN A 252 -23.37 -7.67 -0.38
N ALA A 253 -22.96 -8.54 -1.30
CA ALA A 253 -22.83 -9.97 -1.07
C ALA A 253 -21.35 -10.33 -0.92
N VAL A 254 -21.00 -11.01 0.16
CA VAL A 254 -19.64 -11.43 0.49
C VAL A 254 -19.60 -12.95 0.61
N GLY A 255 -18.67 -13.57 -0.11
CA GLY A 255 -18.28 -14.96 0.07
C GLY A 255 -16.95 -15.02 0.80
N GLU A 256 -16.96 -15.45 2.06
CA GLU A 256 -15.76 -15.66 2.84
C GLU A 256 -14.94 -16.81 2.25
N LEU A 257 -13.70 -16.51 1.85
CA LEU A 257 -12.75 -17.53 1.45
C LEU A 257 -11.94 -17.96 2.67
N ALA A 258 -11.58 -19.24 2.73
CA ALA A 258 -10.66 -19.73 3.74
C ALA A 258 -9.35 -18.94 3.67
N ARG A 259 -9.02 -18.22 4.74
CA ARG A 259 -7.76 -17.48 4.82
C ARG A 259 -6.61 -18.49 4.87
N LEU A 260 -5.56 -18.22 4.10
CA LEU A 260 -4.34 -19.00 4.21
C LEU A 260 -3.70 -18.69 5.56
N GLU A 261 -3.34 -19.74 6.31
CA GLU A 261 -2.52 -19.59 7.50
C GLU A 261 -1.21 -18.89 7.11
N ALA A 262 -0.80 -17.91 7.92
CA ALA A 262 0.46 -17.24 7.71
C ALA A 262 1.59 -18.28 7.80
N PRO A 263 2.50 -18.33 6.82
CA PRO A 263 3.61 -19.26 6.87
C PRO A 263 4.48 -18.96 8.10
N SER A 264 4.83 -20.01 8.83
CA SER A 264 5.88 -19.93 9.86
C SER A 264 7.24 -19.86 9.18
N TYR A 265 8.07 -18.90 9.56
CA TYR A 265 9.44 -18.79 9.05
C TYR A 265 10.44 -19.41 10.02
N VAL A 266 11.59 -19.82 9.48
CA VAL A 266 12.67 -20.41 10.27
C VAL A 266 13.13 -19.39 11.32
N THR A 267 13.06 -19.77 12.59
CA THR A 267 13.57 -18.95 13.69
C THR A 267 15.11 -18.94 13.67
N ALA A 268 15.69 -17.76 13.87
CA ALA A 268 17.12 -17.58 14.08
C ALA A 268 17.63 -18.49 15.20
N GLN A 269 18.64 -19.30 14.89
CA GLN A 269 19.29 -20.18 15.88
C GLN A 269 20.53 -19.52 16.51
N SER A 270 21.03 -18.46 15.87
CA SER A 270 22.16 -17.65 16.32
C SER A 270 21.99 -16.21 15.83
N PRO A 271 22.75 -15.24 16.37
CA PRO A 271 22.81 -13.88 15.81
C PRO A 271 23.46 -13.83 14.42
N GLU A 272 24.35 -14.79 14.12
CA GLU A 272 25.08 -14.86 12.86
C GLU A 272 24.20 -15.32 11.70
N PHE A 273 24.37 -14.67 10.55
CA PHE A 273 23.76 -15.03 9.28
C PHE A 273 24.74 -14.82 8.13
N LYS A 274 24.53 -15.54 7.02
CA LYS A 274 25.38 -15.43 5.85
C LYS A 274 25.20 -14.06 5.19
N HIS A 275 26.31 -13.34 5.01
CA HIS A 275 26.32 -12.04 4.36
C HIS A 275 27.68 -11.79 3.68
N GLU A 276 27.74 -10.76 2.87
CA GLU A 276 28.96 -10.18 2.32
C GLU A 276 29.06 -8.70 2.70
N ILE A 277 30.25 -8.11 2.58
CA ILE A 277 30.46 -6.67 2.78
C ILE A 277 30.81 -6.06 1.42
N ARG A 278 30.08 -5.01 1.02
CA ARG A 278 30.34 -4.24 -0.20
C ARG A 278 30.41 -2.75 0.10
N ARG A 279 31.17 -2.01 -0.72
CA ARG A 279 31.17 -0.54 -0.70
C ARG A 279 29.91 -0.03 -1.38
N VAL A 280 29.08 0.71 -0.65
CA VAL A 280 27.83 1.32 -1.14
C VAL A 280 27.82 2.79 -0.74
N VAL A 281 27.28 3.64 -1.61
CA VAL A 281 27.27 5.09 -1.39
C VAL A 281 25.98 5.54 -0.70
N PHE A 282 26.16 6.25 0.40
CA PHE A 282 25.13 6.99 1.12
C PHE A 282 25.68 8.37 1.50
N ASP A 283 24.88 9.42 1.32
CA ASP A 283 25.24 10.80 1.64
C ASP A 283 26.61 11.22 1.06
N HIS A 284 26.88 10.87 -0.20
CA HIS A 284 28.13 11.10 -0.93
C HIS A 284 29.37 10.41 -0.35
N VAL A 285 29.20 9.45 0.56
CA VAL A 285 30.28 8.71 1.22
C VAL A 285 30.13 7.21 0.97
N GLU A 286 31.25 6.52 0.72
CA GLU A 286 31.27 5.07 0.64
C GLU A 286 31.30 4.44 2.03
N HIS A 287 30.35 3.54 2.30
CA HIS A 287 30.26 2.77 3.54
C HIS A 287 30.49 1.29 3.28
N ASP A 288 31.18 0.62 4.22
CA ASP A 288 31.16 -0.85 4.30
C ASP A 288 29.74 -1.27 4.69
N THR A 289 29.06 -1.94 3.77
CA THR A 289 27.61 -2.21 3.84
C THR A 289 27.36 -3.70 3.82
N THR A 290 26.56 -4.17 4.79
CA THR A 290 26.12 -5.56 4.87
C THR A 290 25.19 -5.88 3.72
N VAL A 291 25.54 -6.87 2.91
CA VAL A 291 24.65 -7.38 1.86
C VAL A 291 24.28 -8.81 2.16
N VAL A 292 22.98 -9.08 2.23
CA VAL A 292 22.45 -10.37 2.68
C VAL A 292 21.30 -10.80 1.78
N ARG A 293 21.19 -12.11 1.52
CA ARG A 293 20.00 -12.67 0.87
C ARG A 293 18.88 -12.78 1.89
N ARG A 294 17.67 -12.38 1.51
CA ARG A 294 16.49 -12.44 2.39
C ARG A 294 16.26 -13.83 2.99
N ASP A 295 16.57 -14.88 2.24
CA ASP A 295 16.41 -16.27 2.67
C ASP A 295 17.44 -16.74 3.71
N ASP A 296 18.57 -16.04 3.84
CA ASP A 296 19.56 -16.29 4.89
C ASP A 296 19.16 -15.64 6.24
N LEU A 297 18.05 -14.88 6.26
CA LEU A 297 17.52 -14.23 7.46
C LEU A 297 16.37 -15.03 8.08
N GLY A 298 16.56 -15.43 9.34
CA GLY A 298 15.55 -16.06 10.18
C GLY A 298 14.79 -15.07 11.06
N ALA A 299 13.59 -15.44 11.50
CA ALA A 299 12.81 -14.67 12.46
C ALA A 299 13.60 -14.46 13.76
N GLY A 300 13.69 -13.21 14.21
CA GLY A 300 14.48 -12.81 15.37
C GLY A 300 15.88 -12.28 15.07
N HIS A 301 16.41 -12.41 13.86
CA HIS A 301 17.66 -11.73 13.51
C HIS A 301 17.53 -10.20 13.63
N THR A 302 18.59 -9.57 14.12
CA THR A 302 18.71 -8.12 14.24
C THR A 302 20.09 -7.68 13.76
N PHE A 303 20.16 -6.54 13.05
CA PHE A 303 21.42 -5.96 12.59
C PHE A 303 21.27 -4.46 12.29
N GLU A 304 22.38 -3.74 12.32
CA GLU A 304 22.47 -2.31 12.02
C GLU A 304 22.67 -2.05 10.53
N GLY A 305 22.19 -0.89 10.08
CA GLY A 305 22.51 -0.33 8.78
C GLY A 305 23.92 0.31 8.76
N PRO A 306 24.51 0.55 7.58
CA PRO A 306 23.91 0.36 6.27
C PRO A 306 23.82 -1.11 5.86
N ALA A 307 22.70 -1.47 5.24
CA ALA A 307 22.46 -2.82 4.74
C ALA A 307 21.66 -2.85 3.43
N ILE A 308 21.97 -3.82 2.57
CA ILE A 308 21.21 -4.15 1.37
C ILE A 308 20.67 -5.57 1.52
N ILE A 309 19.37 -5.70 1.68
CA ILE A 309 18.70 -7.00 1.74
C ILE A 309 18.19 -7.31 0.34
N VAL A 310 18.79 -8.30 -0.28
CA VAL A 310 18.45 -8.70 -1.65
C VAL A 310 17.50 -9.88 -1.61
N GLU A 311 16.45 -9.80 -2.41
CA GLU A 311 15.45 -10.86 -2.58
C GLU A 311 15.10 -11.02 -4.06
N GLN A 312 14.44 -12.11 -4.41
CA GLN A 312 14.16 -12.43 -5.80
C GLN A 312 13.33 -11.34 -6.52
N THR A 313 12.46 -10.64 -5.78
CA THR A 313 11.45 -9.73 -6.36
C THR A 313 11.66 -8.26 -6.01
N ALA A 314 12.61 -7.94 -5.14
CA ALA A 314 12.87 -6.58 -4.68
C ALA A 314 14.28 -6.45 -4.08
N THR A 315 14.65 -5.22 -3.71
CA THR A 315 15.83 -4.95 -2.91
C THR A 315 15.45 -3.93 -1.84
N THR A 316 15.69 -4.26 -0.58
CA THR A 316 15.50 -3.34 0.53
C THR A 316 16.81 -2.63 0.82
N VAL A 317 16.77 -1.30 0.86
CA VAL A 317 17.93 -0.46 1.13
C VAL A 317 17.75 0.18 2.50
N VAL A 318 18.70 -0.10 3.39
CA VAL A 318 18.74 0.46 4.75
C VAL A 318 19.98 1.37 4.83
N PRO A 319 19.81 2.70 4.94
CA PRO A 319 20.93 3.63 5.12
C PRO A 319 21.55 3.51 6.53
N PRO A 320 22.70 4.15 6.77
CA PRO A 320 23.29 4.26 8.11
C PRO A 320 22.32 4.91 9.12
N GLY A 321 22.42 4.53 10.40
CA GLY A 321 21.60 5.09 11.50
C GLY A 321 20.22 4.42 11.66
N PHE A 322 20.09 3.17 11.23
CA PHE A 322 18.85 2.40 11.28
C PHE A 322 19.10 0.97 11.73
N ASN A 323 18.20 0.45 12.55
CA ASN A 323 18.16 -0.93 12.96
C ASN A 323 17.15 -1.74 12.16
N VAL A 324 17.52 -2.98 11.85
CA VAL A 324 16.66 -3.95 11.18
C VAL A 324 16.38 -5.10 12.13
N LYS A 325 15.10 -5.49 12.23
CA LYS A 325 14.65 -6.71 12.92
C LYS A 325 13.79 -7.56 11.99
N VAL A 326 14.00 -8.86 12.00
CA VAL A 326 13.09 -9.82 11.33
C VAL A 326 12.03 -10.27 12.33
N ASP A 327 10.76 -10.02 12.02
CA ASP A 327 9.64 -10.48 12.88
C ASP A 327 9.31 -11.97 12.67
N GLU A 328 8.31 -12.46 13.39
CA GLU A 328 7.85 -13.86 13.32
C GLU A 328 7.23 -14.23 11.95
N PHE A 329 6.70 -13.24 11.23
CA PHE A 329 6.14 -13.39 9.89
C PHE A 329 7.18 -13.17 8.79
N GLY A 330 8.47 -13.08 9.15
CA GLY A 330 9.54 -12.86 8.21
C GLY A 330 9.43 -11.52 7.48
N SER A 331 8.84 -10.50 8.09
CA SER A 331 8.89 -9.09 7.66
C SER A 331 10.13 -8.42 8.22
N LEU A 332 10.66 -7.41 7.51
CA LEU A 332 11.68 -6.50 8.05
C LEU A 332 10.96 -5.37 8.77
N ILE A 333 11.31 -5.16 10.02
CA ILE A 333 10.93 -3.99 10.81
C ILE A 333 12.17 -3.12 10.90
N ILE A 334 12.10 -1.94 10.29
CA ILE A 334 13.23 -1.02 10.19
C ILE A 334 12.87 0.26 10.95
N ARG A 335 13.73 0.63 11.90
CA ARG A 335 13.54 1.82 12.75
C ARG A 335 14.83 2.63 12.81
N PRO A 336 14.77 3.95 13.00
CA PRO A 336 15.96 4.73 13.34
C PRO A 336 16.67 4.10 14.55
N GLU A 337 17.99 4.18 14.59
CA GLU A 337 18.73 3.89 15.81
C GLU A 337 18.27 4.84 16.92
N ASP A 338 18.04 4.30 18.11
CA ASP A 338 17.80 5.13 19.29
C ASP A 338 19.09 5.93 19.52
N VAL A 339 19.03 7.23 19.29
CA VAL A 339 20.10 8.13 19.71
C VAL A 339 20.05 8.12 21.24
N GLU A 340 20.93 7.35 21.88
CA GLU A 340 21.16 7.48 23.32
C GLU A 340 21.52 8.95 23.61
N GLY A 341 20.57 9.70 24.15
CA GLY A 341 20.77 11.03 24.71
C GLY A 341 20.12 12.17 23.94
N ASN A 342 18.92 12.55 24.39
CA ASN A 342 18.62 13.93 24.76
C ASN A 342 17.56 13.96 25.87
#